data_AF-A0A935AIV2-F1
#
_entry.id   AF-A0A935AIV2-F1
#
_cell.length_a   1.000
_cell.length_b   1.000
_cell.length_c   1.000
_cell.angle_alpha   90.00
_cell.angle_beta   90.00
_cell.angle_gamma   90.00
#
_symmetry.space_group_name_H-M   'P 1'
#
loop_
_entity.id
_entity.type
_entity.pdbx_description
1 polymer ?
#
loop_
_entity_poly.entity_id
_entity_poly.type
_entity_poly.pdbx_seq_one_letter_code
_entity_poly.pdbx_strand_id
1 'polypeptide(L)'
;MTKNETKDIVQSVFMDLWQDRNKLIIHTSIKAYLYKAVYFKCMNKIKHAQVVAKYENNPSYAENASTSDTLIIQEIADKISETIESLPEQCRKIFSMSRMEGLRYNEIAEKLNLSPKTIENQMGKALKTMRVALAEYIQIIAFMIITYL
;
A
#
# COMPACT_ATOMS: atom_id res chain seq x y z
N MET A 1 -7.64 -6.87 -18.60
CA MET A 1 -6.42 -6.08 -18.86
C MET A 1 -6.36 -5.79 -20.34
N THR A 2 -6.43 -4.53 -20.75
CA THR A 2 -6.43 -4.12 -22.16
C THR A 2 -5.00 -3.94 -22.69
N LYS A 3 -4.86 -3.84 -24.02
CA LYS A 3 -3.56 -3.68 -24.69
C LYS A 3 -2.82 -2.41 -24.26
N ASN A 4 -3.55 -1.33 -23.98
CA ASN A 4 -2.98 -0.05 -23.53
C ASN A 4 -2.44 -0.19 -22.10
N GLU A 5 -3.20 -0.81 -21.21
CA GLU A 5 -2.76 -1.04 -19.83
C GLU A 5 -1.49 -1.87 -19.72
N THR A 6 -1.31 -2.80 -20.66
CA THR A 6 -0.10 -3.62 -20.72
C THR A 6 1.11 -2.77 -21.11
N LYS A 7 0.94 -1.84 -22.06
CA LYS A 7 2.00 -0.89 -22.46
C LYS A 7 2.37 0.04 -21.31
N ASP A 8 1.39 0.55 -20.58
CA ASP A 8 1.62 1.43 -19.43
C ASP A 8 2.41 0.72 -18.33
N ILE A 9 2.08 -0.55 -18.05
CA ILE A 9 2.82 -1.37 -17.07
C ILE A 9 4.27 -1.54 -17.52
N VAL A 10 4.49 -1.90 -18.79
CA VAL A 10 5.84 -2.10 -19.33
C VAL A 10 6.64 -0.79 -19.30
N GLN A 11 6.05 0.31 -19.73
CA GLN A 11 6.68 1.63 -19.70
C GLN A 11 7.04 2.03 -18.27
N SER A 12 6.14 1.80 -17.32
CA SER A 12 6.40 2.05 -15.91
C SER A 12 7.57 1.21 -15.37
N VAL A 13 7.64 -0.09 -15.70
CA VAL A 13 8.78 -0.93 -15.29
C VAL A 13 10.10 -0.41 -15.87
N PHE A 14 10.12 0.03 -17.12
CA PHE A 14 11.32 0.61 -17.72
C PHE A 14 11.71 1.95 -17.09
N MET A 15 10.74 2.79 -16.71
CA MET A 15 10.99 4.03 -15.99
C MET A 15 11.60 3.77 -14.61
N ASP A 16 11.05 2.81 -13.86
CA ASP A 16 11.57 2.42 -12.55
C ASP A 16 13.01 1.89 -12.68
N LEU A 17 13.26 1.02 -13.67
CA LEU A 17 14.60 0.51 -13.98
C LEU A 17 15.58 1.65 -14.28
N TRP A 18 15.16 2.64 -15.06
CA TRP A 18 16.01 3.76 -15.45
C TRP A 18 16.31 4.72 -14.28
N GLN A 19 15.32 4.97 -13.42
CA GLN A 19 15.49 5.79 -12.22
C GLN A 19 16.46 5.15 -11.23
N ASP A 20 16.34 3.84 -11.02
CA ASP A 20 17.15 3.11 -10.05
C ASP A 20 18.45 2.52 -10.63
N ARG A 21 18.77 2.78 -11.91
CA ARG A 21 19.94 2.20 -12.62
C ARG A 21 21.28 2.32 -11.88
N ASN A 22 21.48 3.38 -11.09
CA ASN A 22 22.72 3.63 -10.35
C ASN A 22 22.76 2.93 -8.99
N LYS A 23 21.63 2.40 -8.52
CA LYS A 23 21.44 1.72 -7.23
C LYS A 23 21.09 0.24 -7.39
N LEU A 24 20.79 -0.18 -8.61
CA LEU A 24 20.32 -1.53 -8.92
C LEU A 24 21.49 -2.53 -8.87
N ILE A 25 21.60 -3.27 -7.77
CA ILE A 25 22.53 -4.40 -7.66
C ILE A 25 21.76 -5.67 -8.00
N ILE A 26 21.83 -6.09 -9.27
CA ILE A 26 21.13 -7.30 -9.72
C ILE A 26 21.96 -8.52 -9.32
N HIS A 27 21.60 -9.17 -8.21
CA HIS A 27 22.19 -10.44 -7.78
C HIS A 27 21.72 -11.66 -8.60
N THR A 28 20.84 -11.45 -9.59
CA THR A 28 20.27 -12.46 -10.50
C THR A 28 20.38 -11.99 -11.96
N SER A 29 19.77 -12.69 -12.93
CA SER A 29 19.74 -12.18 -14.31
C SER A 29 18.75 -11.03 -14.44
N ILE A 30 19.09 -10.04 -15.28
CA ILE A 30 18.22 -8.89 -15.57
C ILE A 30 16.85 -9.33 -16.12
N LYS A 31 16.81 -10.45 -16.84
CA LYS A 31 15.59 -11.06 -17.36
C LYS A 31 14.68 -11.54 -16.23
N ALA A 32 15.23 -12.17 -15.19
CA ALA A 32 14.47 -12.62 -14.02
C ALA A 32 13.92 -11.42 -13.22
N TYR A 33 14.72 -10.37 -13.06
CA TYR A 33 14.28 -9.12 -12.42
C TYR A 33 13.10 -8.49 -13.14
N LEU A 34 13.22 -8.29 -14.46
CA LEU A 34 12.16 -7.67 -15.28
C LEU A 34 10.87 -8.49 -15.25
N TYR A 35 10.98 -9.82 -15.35
CA TYR A 35 9.82 -10.70 -15.25
C TYR A 35 9.08 -10.52 -13.91
N LYS A 36 9.85 -10.48 -12.82
CA LYS A 36 9.31 -10.27 -11.47
C LYS A 36 8.66 -8.90 -11.35
N ALA A 37 9.32 -7.83 -11.79
CA ALA A 37 8.79 -6.47 -11.72
C ALA A 37 7.46 -6.32 -12.47
N VAL A 38 7.38 -6.84 -13.71
CA VAL A 38 6.14 -6.85 -14.51
C VAL A 38 5.05 -7.66 -13.82
N TYR A 39 5.38 -8.86 -13.30
CA TYR A 39 4.43 -9.70 -12.58
C TYR A 39 3.81 -8.99 -11.37
N PHE A 40 4.64 -8.32 -10.55
CA PHE A 40 4.16 -7.59 -9.38
C PHE A 40 3.25 -6.42 -9.75
N LYS A 41 3.61 -5.61 -10.76
CA LYS A 41 2.75 -4.52 -11.22
C LYS A 41 1.41 -5.01 -11.78
N CYS A 42 1.41 -6.10 -12.56
CA CYS A 42 0.18 -6.71 -13.04
C CYS A 42 -0.72 -7.16 -11.87
N MET A 43 -0.13 -7.83 -10.88
CA MET A 43 -0.87 -8.32 -9.72
C MET A 43 -1.47 -7.19 -8.89
N ASN A 44 -0.71 -6.11 -8.65
CA ASN A 44 -1.21 -4.93 -7.95
C ASN A 44 -2.35 -4.25 -8.69
N LYS A 45 -2.25 -4.14 -10.02
CA LYS A 45 -3.31 -3.55 -10.84
C LYS A 45 -4.60 -4.38 -10.80
N ILE A 46 -4.50 -5.70 -10.88
CA ILE A 46 -5.66 -6.60 -10.77
C ILE A 46 -6.33 -6.46 -9.40
N LYS A 47 -5.55 -6.44 -8.32
CA LYS A 47 -6.08 -6.22 -6.96
C LYS A 47 -6.81 -4.88 -6.85
N HIS A 48 -6.22 -3.81 -7.37
CA HIS A 48 -6.84 -2.49 -7.32
C HIS A 48 -8.13 -2.43 -8.12
N ALA A 49 -8.14 -3.01 -9.34
CA ALA A 49 -9.33 -3.10 -10.17
C ALA A 49 -10.45 -3.92 -9.51
N GLN A 50 -10.13 -5.01 -8.81
CA GLN A 50 -11.12 -5.79 -8.05
C GLN A 50 -11.73 -4.99 -6.90
N VAL A 51 -10.93 -4.18 -6.22
CA VAL A 51 -11.40 -3.30 -5.16
C VAL A 51 -12.34 -2.24 -5.74
N VAL A 52 -11.93 -1.52 -6.79
CA VAL A 52 -12.75 -0.50 -7.45
C VAL A 52 -14.05 -1.09 -8.00
N ALA A 53 -13.98 -2.23 -8.69
CA ALA A 53 -15.17 -2.88 -9.24
C ALA A 53 -16.15 -3.36 -8.16
N LYS A 54 -15.66 -3.71 -6.96
CA LYS A 54 -16.50 -4.05 -5.81
C LYS A 54 -17.25 -2.83 -5.26
N TYR A 55 -16.66 -1.63 -5.35
CA TYR A 55 -17.30 -0.38 -4.97
C TYR A 55 -18.25 0.16 -6.04
N GLU A 56 -17.90 0.04 -7.33
CA GLU A 56 -18.71 0.58 -8.44
C GLU A 56 -19.94 -0.28 -8.80
N ASN A 57 -19.87 -1.62 -8.68
CA ASN A 57 -20.96 -2.51 -9.10
C ASN A 57 -22.00 -2.80 -8.01
N ASN A 58 -21.96 -2.07 -6.89
CA ASN A 58 -22.92 -2.28 -5.82
C ASN A 58 -23.83 -1.04 -5.70
N PRO A 59 -25.02 -1.03 -6.35
CA PRO A 59 -25.92 0.12 -6.37
C PRO A 59 -26.42 0.52 -4.98
N SER A 60 -26.30 -0.38 -3.99
CA SER A 60 -26.57 -0.07 -2.58
C SER A 60 -25.62 0.96 -1.98
N TYR A 61 -24.39 1.14 -2.48
CA TYR A 61 -23.44 2.10 -1.90
C TYR A 61 -23.61 3.53 -2.45
N ALA A 62 -24.13 3.67 -3.67
CA ALA A 62 -24.36 4.98 -4.27
C ALA A 62 -25.59 5.71 -3.68
N GLU A 63 -26.60 4.97 -3.20
CA GLU A 63 -27.80 5.53 -2.57
C GLU A 63 -27.79 5.53 -1.03
N ASN A 64 -26.91 4.73 -0.39
CA ASN A 64 -26.82 4.66 1.09
C ASN A 64 -25.55 5.28 1.69
N ALA A 65 -24.71 5.97 0.92
CA ALA A 65 -23.68 6.83 1.50
C ALA A 65 -24.36 8.09 2.06
N SER A 66 -24.95 7.95 3.24
CA SER A 66 -25.50 9.10 3.96
C SER A 66 -24.35 10.09 4.23
N THR A 67 -24.63 11.39 4.30
CA THR A 67 -23.62 12.42 4.59
C THR A 67 -22.80 12.09 5.84
N SER A 68 -23.40 11.37 6.79
CA SER A 68 -22.76 10.84 8.00
C SER A 68 -21.71 9.76 7.71
N ASP A 69 -21.94 8.83 6.78
CA ASP A 69 -20.95 7.80 6.43
C ASP A 69 -19.73 8.41 5.76
N THR A 70 -19.95 9.44 4.93
CA THR A 70 -18.86 10.18 4.27
C THR A 70 -18.02 10.96 5.29
N LEU A 71 -18.66 11.56 6.30
CA LEU A 71 -17.99 12.25 7.41
C LEU A 71 -17.15 11.28 8.25
N ILE A 72 -17.68 10.12 8.62
CA ILE A 72 -16.95 9.11 9.39
C ILE A 72 -15.73 8.60 8.62
N ILE A 73 -15.86 8.39 7.30
CA ILE A 73 -14.74 7.98 6.45
C ILE A 73 -13.65 9.07 6.42
N GLN A 74 -14.02 10.35 6.34
CA GLN A 74 -13.08 11.47 6.41
C GLN A 74 -12.39 11.54 7.77
N GLU A 75 -13.11 11.41 8.88
CA GLU A 75 -12.53 11.40 10.23
C GLU A 75 -11.52 10.26 10.40
N ILE A 76 -11.83 9.06 9.88
CA ILE A 76 -10.92 7.93 9.89
C ILE A 76 -9.67 8.22 9.05
N ALA A 77 -9.84 8.81 7.87
CA ALA A 77 -8.72 9.16 6.99
C ALA A 77 -7.79 10.20 7.63
N ASP A 78 -8.35 11.23 8.25
CA ASP A 78 -7.61 12.26 8.98
C ASP A 78 -6.86 11.65 10.17
N LYS A 79 -7.51 10.74 10.92
CA LYS A 79 -6.87 10.04 12.03
C LYS A 79 -5.70 9.18 11.57
N ILE A 80 -5.82 8.51 10.42
CA ILE A 80 -4.71 7.75 9.83
C ILE A 80 -3.55 8.69 9.49
N SER A 81 -3.84 9.83 8.86
CA SER A 81 -2.81 10.82 8.50
C SER A 81 -2.08 11.34 9.73
N GLU A 82 -2.83 11.79 10.75
CA GLU A 82 -2.29 12.27 12.02
C GLU A 82 -1.42 11.20 12.70
N THR A 83 -1.88 9.94 12.70
CA THR A 83 -1.13 8.84 13.29
C THR A 83 0.18 8.59 12.56
N ILE A 84 0.18 8.64 11.23
CA ILE A 84 1.40 8.51 10.41
C ILE A 84 2.37 9.65 10.73
N GLU A 85 1.88 10.88 10.89
CA GLU A 85 2.70 12.02 11.26
C GLU A 85 3.26 11.95 12.69
N SER A 86 2.54 11.32 13.62
CA SER A 86 3.03 11.07 14.98
C SER A 86 4.13 10.00 15.05
N LEU A 87 4.30 9.19 14.00
CA LEU A 87 5.34 8.17 13.99
C LEU A 87 6.74 8.84 13.96
N PRO A 88 7.71 8.28 14.70
CA PRO A 88 9.10 8.68 14.59
C PRO A 88 9.55 8.64 13.13
N GLU A 89 10.38 9.61 12.72
CA GLU A 89 10.76 9.84 11.33
C GLU A 89 11.20 8.56 10.60
N GLN A 90 12.06 7.76 11.24
CA GLN A 90 12.55 6.50 10.68
C GLN A 90 11.44 5.45 10.51
N CYS A 91 10.52 5.37 11.47
CA CYS A 91 9.39 4.45 11.45
C CYS A 91 8.39 4.85 10.34
N ARG A 92 8.09 6.14 10.22
CA ARG A 92 7.25 6.73 9.17
C ARG A 92 7.81 6.50 7.78
N LYS A 93 9.12 6.72 7.61
CA LYS A 93 9.83 6.51 6.34
C LYS A 93 9.74 5.05 5.90
N ILE A 94 10.05 4.12 6.81
CA ILE A 94 9.95 2.68 6.55
C ILE A 94 8.50 2.27 6.22
N PHE A 95 7.52 2.81 6.96
CA PHE A 95 6.09 2.58 6.69
C PHE A 95 5.69 3.06 5.29
N SER A 96 6.08 4.27 4.91
CA SER A 96 5.77 4.86 3.60
C SER A 96 6.42 4.07 2.47
N MET A 97 7.69 3.68 2.62
CA MET A 97 8.39 2.84 1.63
C MET A 97 7.72 1.46 1.45
N SER A 98 7.20 0.87 2.53
CA SER A 98 6.50 -0.41 2.47
C SER A 98 5.09 -0.31 1.89
N ARG A 99 4.31 0.70 2.31
CA ARG A 99 2.88 0.79 2.01
C ARG A 99 2.53 1.67 0.82
N MET A 100 3.26 2.77 0.62
CA MET A 100 3.03 3.70 -0.48
C MET A 100 3.91 3.36 -1.69
N GLU A 101 5.20 3.09 -1.46
CA GLU A 101 6.13 2.69 -2.54
C GLU A 101 6.07 1.18 -2.85
N GLY A 102 5.51 0.36 -1.95
CA GLY A 102 5.34 -1.08 -2.17
C GLY A 102 6.63 -1.90 -2.09
N LEU A 103 7.69 -1.35 -1.49
CA LEU A 103 8.99 -2.01 -1.37
C LEU A 103 8.96 -3.15 -0.35
N ARG A 104 9.70 -4.22 -0.63
CA ARG A 104 9.90 -5.34 0.29
C ARG A 104 10.84 -4.94 1.41
N TYR A 105 10.74 -5.64 2.54
CA TYR A 105 11.57 -5.32 3.71
C TYR A 105 13.07 -5.43 3.42
N ASN A 106 13.49 -6.38 2.58
CA ASN A 106 14.89 -6.51 2.17
C ASN A 106 15.36 -5.31 1.31
N GLU A 107 14.50 -4.81 0.42
CA GLU A 107 14.81 -3.65 -0.44
C GLU A 107 14.91 -2.37 0.40
N ILE A 108 14.05 -2.24 1.42
CA ILE A 108 14.09 -1.13 2.37
C ILE A 108 15.34 -1.21 3.27
N ALA A 109 15.69 -2.43 3.72
CA ALA A 109 16.87 -2.70 4.52
C ALA A 109 18.15 -2.29 3.79
N GLU A 110 18.29 -2.67 2.51
CA GLU A 110 19.40 -2.24 1.65
C GLU A 110 19.41 -0.73 1.44
N LYS A 111 18.26 -0.12 1.10
CA LYS A 111 18.15 1.32 0.81
C LYS A 111 18.46 2.21 2.02
N LEU A 112 18.25 1.71 3.24
CA LEU A 112 18.52 2.43 4.49
C LEU A 112 19.81 1.96 5.19
N ASN A 113 20.54 0.99 4.64
CA ASN A 113 21.68 0.31 5.29
C ASN A 113 21.34 -0.20 6.70
N LEU A 114 20.18 -0.85 6.83
CA LEU A 114 19.68 -1.45 8.08
C LEU A 114 19.52 -2.95 7.90
N SER A 115 19.43 -3.70 9.00
CA SER A 115 19.09 -5.12 8.91
C SER A 115 17.59 -5.31 8.58
N PRO A 116 17.21 -6.38 7.84
CA PRO A 116 15.80 -6.73 7.65
C PRO A 116 15.05 -6.87 8.98
N LYS A 117 15.73 -7.34 10.03
CA LYS A 117 15.17 -7.43 11.39
C LYS A 117 14.83 -6.06 11.97
N THR A 118 15.65 -5.05 11.70
CA THR A 118 15.37 -3.66 12.10
C THR A 118 14.13 -3.12 11.38
N ILE A 119 13.99 -3.43 10.08
CA ILE A 119 12.80 -3.04 9.30
C ILE A 119 11.54 -3.71 9.85
N GLU A 120 11.58 -5.01 10.13
CA GLU A 120 10.48 -5.73 10.78
C GLU A 120 10.10 -5.11 12.12
N ASN A 121 11.07 -4.81 12.97
CA ASN A 121 10.83 -4.20 14.28
C ASN A 121 10.20 -2.81 14.16
N GLN A 122 10.69 -1.97 13.23
CA GLN A 122 10.13 -0.64 12.99
C GLN A 122 8.73 -0.71 12.39
N MET A 123 8.47 -1.66 11.48
CA MET A 123 7.13 -1.91 10.95
C MET A 123 6.18 -2.42 12.04
N GLY A 124 6.65 -3.31 12.91
CA GLY A 124 5.89 -3.79 14.05
C GLY A 124 5.49 -2.65 15.00
N LYS A 125 6.40 -1.70 15.26
CA LYS A 125 6.10 -0.48 16.00
C LYS A 125 5.05 0.38 15.28
N ALA A 126 5.23 0.65 13.99
CA ALA A 126 4.29 1.43 13.19
C ALA A 126 2.87 0.84 13.25
N LEU A 127 2.75 -0.47 13.02
CA LEU A 127 1.48 -1.18 13.02
C LEU A 127 0.84 -1.24 14.41
N LYS A 128 1.65 -1.35 15.48
CA LYS A 128 1.15 -1.28 16.85
C LYS A 128 0.57 0.09 17.15
N THR A 129 1.27 1.17 16.79
CA THR A 129 0.79 2.54 16.96
C THR A 129 -0.50 2.77 16.17
N MET A 130 -0.54 2.35 14.91
CA MET A 130 -1.77 2.41 14.10
C MET A 130 -2.92 1.63 14.72
N ARG A 131 -2.67 0.42 15.22
CA ARG A 131 -3.71 -0.40 15.85
C ARG A 131 -4.29 0.28 17.09
N VAL A 132 -3.46 0.95 17.90
CA VAL A 132 -3.94 1.68 19.09
C VAL A 132 -4.73 2.90 18.67
N ALA A 133 -4.22 3.71 17.74
CA ALA A 133 -4.89 4.92 17.29
C ALA A 133 -6.23 4.66 16.57
N LEU A 134 -6.36 3.48 15.95
CA LEU A 134 -7.56 3.06 15.23
C LEU A 134 -8.42 2.05 16.01
N ALA A 135 -8.11 1.79 17.28
CA ALA A 135 -8.78 0.76 18.06
C ALA A 135 -10.29 1.02 18.21
N GLU A 136 -10.67 2.26 18.43
CA GLU A 136 -12.07 2.70 18.56
C GLU A 136 -12.83 2.52 17.23
N TYR A 137 -12.15 2.77 16.10
CA TYR A 137 -12.72 2.58 14.77
C TYR A 137 -12.74 1.12 14.33
N ILE A 138 -11.89 0.24 14.88
CA ILE A 138 -11.89 -1.20 14.56
C ILE A 138 -13.22 -1.86 14.96
N GLN A 139 -13.81 -1.47 16.08
CA GLN A 139 -15.11 -1.99 16.52
C GLN A 139 -16.23 -1.53 15.58
N ILE A 140 -16.19 -0.26 15.16
CA ILE A 140 -17.14 0.31 14.21
C ILE A 140 -17.01 -0.36 12.83
N ILE A 141 -15.78 -0.53 12.34
CA ILE A 141 -15.49 -1.21 11.07
C ILE A 141 -15.93 -2.68 11.13
N ALA A 142 -15.63 -3.39 12.21
CA ALA A 142 -16.05 -4.78 12.38
C ALA A 142 -17.58 -4.90 12.41
N PHE A 143 -18.26 -3.98 13.09
CA PHE A 143 -19.72 -3.93 13.13
C PHE A 143 -20.33 -3.63 11.76
N MET A 144 -19.78 -2.67 11.01
CA MET A 144 -20.20 -2.39 9.64
C MET A 144 -19.99 -3.60 8.72
N ILE A 145 -18.83 -4.26 8.81
CA ILE A 145 -18.53 -5.47 8.03
C ILE A 145 -19.54 -6.57 8.34
N ILE A 146 -19.85 -6.83 9.62
CA ILE A 146 -20.82 -7.87 10.03
C ILE A 146 -22.25 -7.52 9.60
N THR A 147 -22.61 -6.23 9.58
CA THR A 147 -23.96 -5.77 9.19
C THR A 147 -24.16 -5.81 7.66
N TYR A 148 -23.08 -5.70 6.89
CA TYR A 148 -23.10 -5.65 5.41
C TYR A 148 -22.59 -6.93 4.72
N LEU A 149 -22.21 -7.98 5.46
CA LEU A 149 -21.91 -9.34 4.96
C LEU A 149 -23.08 -10.28 5.20
#